data_AF-A0A1V2ETI3-F1
#
_entry.id   AF-A0A1V2ETI3-F1
#
_cell.length_a   1.000
_cell.length_b   1.000
_cell.length_c   1.000
_cell.angle_alpha   90.00
_cell.angle_beta   90.00
_cell.angle_gamma   90.00
#
_symmetry.space_group_name_H-M   'P 1'
#
loop_
_entity.id
_entity.type
_entity.pdbx_description
1 polymer ?
#
loop_
_entity_poly.entity_id
_entity_poly.type
_entity_poly.pdbx_seq_one_letter_code
_entity_poly.pdbx_strand_id
1 'polypeptide(L)'
;MNAAGISPEQRLFVGVIVNAAQEAAGVSRVGSGHRTIRQSARAWFSNGGDDFRTVCELAGFEPGEVRTRVLAYLNRVEHDPDALIKVKRTNMPPRHHRVSIPDVARAAGVSATTASKVIHDRPNVSPATRARVLAAIEATGYSRHVH
;
A
#
# COMPACT_ATOMS: atom_id res chain seq x y z
N MET A 1 -3.71 29.88 11.64
CA MET A 1 -4.58 29.07 10.75
C MET A 1 -3.88 27.72 10.59
N ASN A 2 -4.13 26.77 11.50
CA ASN A 2 -3.39 25.52 11.56
C ASN A 2 -4.09 24.44 10.73
N ALA A 3 -3.34 23.78 9.84
CA ALA A 3 -3.77 22.57 9.17
C ALA A 3 -4.01 21.48 10.24
N ALA A 4 -5.27 21.31 10.64
CA ALA A 4 -5.65 20.26 11.58
C ALA A 4 -5.53 18.92 10.86
N GLY A 5 -4.37 18.26 11.01
CA GLY A 5 -4.21 16.86 10.61
C GLY A 5 -5.18 15.98 11.39
N ILE A 6 -5.55 14.85 10.79
CA ILE A 6 -6.40 13.81 11.40
C ILE A 6 -5.83 13.46 12.79
N SER A 7 -6.67 13.54 13.83
CA SER A 7 -6.24 13.23 15.20
C SER A 7 -5.82 11.75 15.34
N PRO A 8 -4.97 11.39 16.32
CA PRO A 8 -4.60 9.99 16.56
C PRO A 8 -5.82 9.07 16.73
N GLU A 9 -6.88 9.54 17.38
CA GLU A 9 -8.13 8.80 17.58
C GLU A 9 -8.91 8.65 16.27
N GLN A 10 -9.06 9.73 15.51
CA GLN A 10 -9.69 9.67 14.18
C GLN A 10 -8.96 8.67 13.28
N ARG A 11 -7.62 8.60 13.34
CA ARG A 11 -6.83 7.61 12.58
C ARG A 11 -7.18 6.16 12.95
N LEU A 12 -7.54 5.88 14.20
CA LEU A 12 -7.98 4.54 14.62
C LEU A 12 -9.32 4.19 13.95
N PHE A 13 -10.29 5.10 13.96
CA PHE A 13 -11.59 4.88 13.32
C PHE A 13 -11.49 4.81 11.79
N VAL A 14 -10.63 5.62 11.17
CA VAL A 14 -10.26 5.46 9.75
C VAL A 14 -9.71 4.05 9.50
N GLY A 15 -8.89 3.53 10.41
CA GLY A 15 -8.37 2.16 10.35
C GLY A 15 -9.47 1.10 10.35
N VAL A 16 -10.50 1.26 11.20
CA VAL A 16 -11.66 0.35 11.24
C VAL A 16 -12.38 0.32 9.89
N ILE A 17 -12.67 1.48 9.31
CA ILE A 17 -13.34 1.60 8.00
C ILE A 17 -12.52 0.90 6.91
N VAL A 18 -11.21 1.15 6.87
CA VAL A 18 -10.31 0.55 5.86
C VAL A 18 -10.22 -0.97 6.04
N ASN A 19 -10.13 -1.46 7.27
CA ASN A 19 -10.07 -2.89 7.54
C ASN A 19 -11.36 -3.59 7.09
N ALA A 20 -12.51 -3.06 7.48
CA ALA A 20 -13.81 -3.59 7.07
C ALA A 20 -13.96 -3.59 5.54
N ALA A 21 -13.48 -2.54 4.84
CA ALA A 21 -13.53 -2.48 3.38
C ALA A 21 -12.65 -3.58 2.72
N GLN A 22 -11.49 -3.88 3.30
CA GLN A 22 -10.61 -4.98 2.84
C GLN A 22 -11.23 -6.36 3.08
N GLU A 23 -11.87 -6.55 4.23
CA GLU A 23 -12.61 -7.77 4.57
C GLU A 23 -13.78 -7.99 3.61
N ALA A 24 -14.56 -6.93 3.32
CA ALA A 24 -15.66 -6.96 2.36
C ALA A 24 -15.19 -7.28 0.92
N ALA A 25 -13.98 -6.85 0.56
CA ALA A 25 -13.30 -7.16 -0.69
C ALA A 25 -12.74 -8.59 -0.74
N GLY A 26 -12.67 -9.30 0.39
CA GLY A 26 -12.11 -10.66 0.48
C GLY A 26 -10.58 -10.71 0.51
N VAL A 27 -9.92 -9.60 0.85
CA VAL A 27 -8.46 -9.52 0.99
C VAL A 27 -8.07 -9.96 2.40
N SER A 28 -8.05 -11.26 2.65
CA SER A 28 -7.59 -11.77 3.95
C SER A 28 -6.39 -12.68 3.84
N ARG A 29 -5.48 -12.51 4.81
CA ARG A 29 -4.21 -13.22 4.93
C ARG A 29 -4.24 -14.41 5.90
N VAL A 30 -5.39 -14.75 6.48
CA VAL A 30 -5.54 -15.81 7.50
C VAL A 30 -6.76 -16.69 7.15
N GLY A 31 -6.69 -17.98 7.49
CA GLY A 31 -7.43 -19.11 6.88
C GLY A 31 -8.95 -19.20 7.10
N SER A 32 -9.52 -20.32 6.64
CA SER A 32 -10.88 -20.64 6.16
C SER A 32 -12.15 -20.20 6.92
N GLY A 33 -12.11 -19.35 7.95
CA GLY A 33 -13.28 -18.81 8.66
C GLY A 33 -13.94 -17.56 8.02
N HIS A 34 -13.67 -17.28 6.74
CA HIS A 34 -13.75 -15.92 6.17
C HIS A 34 -15.03 -15.55 5.43
N ARG A 35 -15.93 -16.50 5.14
CA ARG A 35 -17.17 -16.16 4.42
C ARG A 35 -18.08 -15.28 5.26
N THR A 36 -18.18 -15.57 6.56
CA THR A 36 -18.99 -14.80 7.52
C THR A 36 -18.43 -13.40 7.72
N ILE A 37 -17.12 -13.25 7.94
CA ILE A 37 -16.48 -11.94 8.10
C ILE A 37 -16.70 -11.05 6.86
N ARG A 38 -16.48 -11.59 5.65
CA ARG A 38 -16.71 -10.85 4.40
C ARG A 38 -18.17 -10.43 4.24
N GLN A 39 -19.11 -11.33 4.53
CA GLN A 39 -20.55 -11.02 4.44
C GLN A 39 -20.98 -9.99 5.49
N SER A 40 -20.52 -10.12 6.73
CA SER A 40 -20.78 -9.15 7.81
C SER A 40 -20.21 -7.77 7.48
N ALA A 41 -18.99 -7.70 6.95
CA ALA A 41 -18.37 -6.43 6.54
C ALA A 41 -19.15 -5.78 5.38
N ARG A 42 -19.58 -6.56 4.37
CA ARG A 42 -20.45 -6.06 3.29
C ARG A 42 -21.77 -5.53 3.85
N ALA A 43 -22.40 -6.28 4.75
CA ALA A 43 -23.65 -5.90 5.40
C ALA A 43 -23.51 -4.61 6.23
N TRP A 44 -22.38 -4.43 6.92
CA TRP A 44 -22.11 -3.23 7.72
C TRP A 44 -22.15 -1.96 6.86
N PHE A 45 -21.51 -1.97 5.67
CA PHE A 45 -21.56 -0.85 4.73
C PHE A 45 -22.90 -0.70 4.03
N SER A 46 -23.57 -1.81 3.65
CA SER A 46 -24.84 -1.73 2.92
C SER A 46 -25.99 -1.28 3.81
N ASN A 47 -26.02 -1.71 5.07
CA ASN A 47 -27.10 -1.39 5.99
C ASN A 47 -26.96 0.02 6.54
N GLY A 48 -25.73 0.51 6.73
CA GLY A 48 -25.48 1.88 7.24
C GLY A 48 -26.10 2.13 8.61
N GLY A 49 -26.03 1.14 9.50
CA GLY A 49 -26.57 1.18 10.85
C GLY A 49 -25.88 2.19 11.77
N ASP A 50 -26.34 2.27 13.02
CA ASP A 50 -25.87 3.28 13.98
C ASP A 50 -24.36 3.14 14.29
N ASP A 51 -23.86 1.90 14.40
CA ASP A 51 -22.42 1.64 14.58
C ASP A 51 -21.58 2.17 13.42
N PHE A 52 -22.07 2.01 12.18
CA PHE A 52 -21.38 2.51 10.99
C PHE A 52 -21.33 4.04 10.99
N ARG A 53 -22.44 4.70 11.29
CA ARG A 53 -22.51 6.17 11.37
C ARG A 53 -21.58 6.70 12.45
N THR A 54 -21.63 6.10 13.63
CA THR A 54 -20.75 6.43 14.77
C THR A 54 -19.28 6.33 14.38
N VAL A 55 -18.86 5.23 13.74
CA VAL A 55 -17.46 5.06 13.31
C VAL A 55 -17.06 6.08 12.24
N CYS A 56 -17.94 6.42 11.30
CA CYS A 56 -17.65 7.44 10.28
C CYS A 56 -17.49 8.83 10.90
N GLU A 57 -18.41 9.22 11.79
CA GLU A 57 -18.37 10.50 12.50
C GLU A 57 -17.11 10.62 13.37
N LEU A 58 -16.76 9.57 14.12
CA LEU A 58 -15.54 9.51 14.93
C LEU A 58 -14.27 9.50 14.07
N ALA A 59 -14.33 9.04 12.82
CA ALA A 59 -13.25 9.17 11.84
C ALA A 59 -13.17 10.56 11.21
N GLY A 60 -14.16 11.44 11.43
CA GLY A 60 -14.27 12.75 10.80
C GLY A 60 -14.79 12.71 9.36
N PHE A 61 -15.56 11.67 8.99
CA PHE A 61 -16.14 11.52 7.66
C PHE A 61 -17.66 11.54 7.67
N GLU A 62 -18.24 12.00 6.56
CA GLU A 62 -19.68 11.90 6.31
C GLU A 62 -20.04 10.44 5.96
N PRO A 63 -20.98 9.78 6.70
CA PRO A 63 -21.28 8.37 6.50
C PRO A 63 -21.76 8.00 5.08
N GLY A 64 -22.57 8.86 4.44
CA GLY A 64 -23.07 8.67 3.08
C GLY A 64 -21.97 8.63 2.03
N GLU A 65 -20.98 9.51 2.15
CA GLU A 65 -19.83 9.61 1.27
C GLU A 65 -18.92 8.38 1.43
N VAL A 66 -18.65 7.96 2.68
CA VAL A 66 -17.88 6.73 2.96
C VAL A 66 -18.56 5.53 2.33
N ARG A 67 -19.86 5.36 2.58
CA ARG A 67 -20.65 4.24 2.04
C ARG A 67 -20.60 4.24 0.51
N THR A 68 -20.82 5.39 -0.12
CA THR A 68 -20.81 5.53 -1.59
C THR A 68 -19.45 5.13 -2.17
N ARG A 69 -18.35 5.64 -1.60
CA ARG A 69 -16.99 5.33 -2.05
C ARG A 69 -16.63 3.86 -1.86
N VAL A 70 -16.98 3.29 -0.70
CA VAL A 70 -16.70 1.88 -0.39
C VAL A 70 -17.48 0.94 -1.30
N LEU A 71 -18.78 1.18 -1.50
CA LEU A 71 -19.60 0.33 -2.39
C LEU A 71 -19.13 0.40 -3.85
N ALA A 72 -18.76 1.59 -4.33
CA ALA A 72 -18.18 1.74 -5.66
C ALA A 72 -16.85 0.98 -5.79
N TYR A 73 -16.00 1.01 -4.76
CA TYR A 73 -14.78 0.22 -4.70
C TYR A 73 -15.07 -1.29 -4.72
N LEU A 74 -15.97 -1.77 -3.88
CA LEU A 74 -16.33 -3.19 -3.83
C LEU A 74 -16.88 -3.70 -5.16
N ASN A 75 -17.69 -2.89 -5.84
CA ASN A 75 -18.18 -3.21 -7.17
C ASN A 75 -17.02 -3.35 -8.17
N ARG A 76 -16.05 -2.43 -8.17
CA ARG A 76 -14.86 -2.54 -9.04
C ARG A 76 -14.05 -3.80 -8.79
N VAL A 77 -13.85 -4.15 -7.52
CA VAL A 77 -13.10 -5.35 -7.12
C VAL A 77 -13.79 -6.64 -7.54
N GLU A 78 -15.13 -6.65 -7.50
CA GLU A 78 -15.92 -7.80 -7.93
C GLU A 78 -15.81 -8.06 -9.44
N HIS A 79 -15.66 -7.00 -10.24
CA HIS A 79 -15.53 -7.10 -11.70
C HIS A 79 -14.07 -7.19 -12.19
N ASP A 80 -13.12 -6.59 -11.45
CA ASP A 80 -11.68 -6.59 -11.73
C ASP A 80 -10.91 -6.87 -10.43
N PRO A 81 -10.56 -8.14 -10.13
CA PRO A 81 -9.81 -8.47 -8.93
C PRO A 81 -8.40 -7.82 -8.89
N ASP A 82 -7.82 -7.46 -10.03
CA ASP A 82 -6.52 -6.76 -10.10
C ASP A 82 -6.63 -5.27 -9.71
N ALA A 83 -7.85 -4.70 -9.67
CA ALA A 83 -8.08 -3.32 -9.23
C ALA A 83 -7.59 -3.09 -7.79
N LEU A 84 -7.68 -4.11 -6.92
CA LEU A 84 -7.16 -4.07 -5.55
C LEU A 84 -5.66 -3.78 -5.49
N ILE A 85 -4.90 -4.46 -6.34
CA ILE A 85 -3.44 -4.35 -6.38
C ILE A 85 -3.05 -2.94 -6.85
N LYS A 86 -3.77 -2.39 -7.83
CA LYS A 86 -3.55 -1.04 -8.34
C LYS A 86 -3.85 0.02 -7.27
N VAL A 87 -5.04 -0.02 -6.65
CA VAL A 87 -5.46 0.95 -5.61
C VAL A 87 -4.47 0.95 -4.44
N LYS A 88 -4.04 -0.22 -3.95
CA LYS A 88 -3.08 -0.32 -2.85
C LYS A 88 -1.73 0.35 -3.16
N ARG A 89 -1.28 0.32 -4.41
CA ARG A 89 -0.03 0.98 -4.84
C ARG A 89 -0.17 2.49 -4.89
N THR A 90 -1.35 2.99 -5.29
CA THR A 90 -1.64 4.43 -5.41
C THR A 90 -1.93 5.09 -4.06
N ASN A 91 -2.60 4.38 -3.14
CA ASN A 91 -2.96 4.89 -1.80
C ASN A 91 -1.88 4.68 -0.73
N MET A 92 -0.79 3.98 -1.04
CA MET A 92 0.33 3.88 -0.12
C MET A 92 0.94 5.29 0.00
N PRO A 93 1.02 5.90 1.21
CA PRO A 93 1.81 7.11 1.35
C PRO A 93 3.20 6.79 0.79
N PRO A 94 3.85 7.71 0.06
CA PRO A 94 5.19 7.45 -0.44
C PRO A 94 6.01 7.01 0.76
N ARG A 95 6.34 5.71 0.81
CA ARG A 95 7.31 5.21 1.79
C ARG A 95 8.50 6.12 1.58
N HIS A 96 9.04 6.75 2.64
CA HIS A 96 10.31 7.46 2.55
C HIS A 96 11.22 6.58 1.70
N HIS A 97 11.41 6.96 0.43
CA HIS A 97 11.74 5.97 -0.58
C HIS A 97 13.24 5.80 -0.40
N ARG A 98 13.59 4.85 0.47
CA ARG A 98 14.93 4.32 0.49
C ARG A 98 15.18 3.92 -0.95
N VAL A 99 16.20 4.53 -1.53
CA VAL A 99 16.63 4.24 -2.89
C VAL A 99 16.73 2.71 -2.98
N SER A 100 16.08 2.15 -3.99
CA SER A 100 16.00 0.71 -4.16
C SER A 100 17.01 0.25 -5.22
N ILE A 101 17.35 -1.04 -5.24
CA ILE A 101 18.25 -1.63 -6.26
C ILE A 101 17.76 -1.31 -7.69
N PRO A 102 16.45 -1.37 -8.01
CA PRO A 102 15.94 -0.92 -9.31
C PRO A 102 16.26 0.54 -9.65
N ASP A 103 16.26 1.44 -8.66
CA ASP A 103 16.56 2.86 -8.89
C ASP A 103 18.05 3.08 -9.18
N VAL A 104 18.92 2.38 -8.44
CA VAL A 104 20.37 2.32 -8.73
C VAL A 104 20.62 1.73 -10.12
N ALA A 105 19.90 0.67 -10.49
CA ALA A 105 20.04 0.04 -11.80
C ALA A 105 19.65 0.99 -12.94
N ARG A 106 18.56 1.76 -12.75
CA ARG A 106 18.11 2.78 -13.70
C ARG A 106 19.15 3.89 -13.84
N ALA A 107 19.70 4.39 -12.74
CA ALA A 107 20.74 5.42 -12.73
C ALA A 107 22.05 4.94 -13.40
N ALA A 108 22.40 3.67 -13.25
CA ALA A 108 23.58 3.06 -13.87
C ALA A 108 23.36 2.59 -15.32
N GLY A 109 22.12 2.60 -15.83
CA GLY A 109 21.77 2.09 -17.15
C GLY A 109 21.96 0.57 -17.29
N VAL A 110 21.64 -0.21 -16.24
CA VAL A 110 21.79 -1.67 -16.21
C VAL A 110 20.51 -2.36 -15.73
N SER A 111 20.45 -3.69 -15.84
CA SER A 111 19.36 -4.47 -15.27
C SER A 111 19.44 -4.53 -13.74
N ALA A 112 18.30 -4.68 -13.06
CA ALA A 112 18.24 -4.87 -11.61
C ALA A 112 19.06 -6.08 -11.13
N THR A 113 19.09 -7.15 -11.94
CA THR A 113 19.91 -8.34 -11.69
C THR A 113 21.40 -8.01 -11.72
N THR A 114 21.84 -7.20 -12.69
CA THR A 114 23.24 -6.74 -12.79
C THR A 114 23.62 -5.85 -11.61
N ALA A 115 22.77 -4.89 -11.26
CA ALA A 115 22.99 -4.03 -10.09
C ALA A 115 23.06 -4.86 -8.79
N SER A 116 22.16 -5.84 -8.63
CA SER A 116 22.17 -6.75 -7.48
C SER A 116 23.47 -7.56 -7.39
N LYS A 117 23.99 -8.06 -8.52
CA LYS A 117 25.29 -8.75 -8.55
C LYS A 117 26.41 -7.84 -8.05
N VAL A 118 26.46 -6.58 -8.50
CA VAL A 118 27.48 -5.63 -8.04
C VAL A 118 27.34 -5.30 -6.55
N ILE A 119 26.12 -5.02 -6.09
CA ILE A 119 25.82 -4.69 -4.69
C ILE A 119 26.13 -5.87 -3.73
N HIS A 120 26.03 -7.11 -4.21
CA HIS A 120 26.34 -8.33 -3.45
C HIS A 120 27.72 -8.92 -3.80
N ASP A 121 28.57 -8.17 -4.48
CA ASP A 121 29.92 -8.57 -4.88
C ASP A 121 30.01 -9.91 -5.64
N ARG A 122 28.99 -10.25 -6.43
CA ARG A 122 28.94 -11.51 -7.19
C ARG A 122 29.78 -11.45 -8.47
N PRO A 123 30.35 -12.58 -8.90
CA PRO A 123 31.07 -12.68 -10.17
C PRO A 123 30.12 -12.52 -11.38
N ASN A 124 30.70 -12.40 -12.58
CA ASN A 124 30.00 -12.23 -13.87
C ASN A 124 29.40 -10.83 -14.10
N VAL A 125 30.15 -9.78 -13.75
CA VAL A 125 29.89 -8.40 -14.16
C VAL A 125 31.20 -7.77 -14.62
N SER A 126 31.20 -7.12 -15.79
CA SER A 126 32.41 -6.49 -16.31
C SER A 126 32.89 -5.35 -15.38
N PRO A 127 34.20 -5.10 -15.28
CA PRO A 127 34.73 -4.02 -14.44
C PRO A 127 34.13 -2.65 -14.79
N ALA A 128 33.93 -2.37 -16.08
CA ALA A 128 33.28 -1.14 -16.55
C ALA A 128 31.82 -1.02 -16.08
N THR A 129 31.07 -2.12 -16.02
CA THR A 129 29.69 -2.12 -15.52
C THR A 129 29.64 -1.99 -14.00
N ARG A 130 30.58 -2.62 -13.29
CA ARG A 130 30.74 -2.46 -11.85
C ARG A 130 31.02 -1.01 -11.48
N ALA A 131 31.92 -0.33 -12.20
CA ALA A 131 32.22 1.09 -11.99
C ALA A 131 30.98 1.99 -12.15
N ARG A 132 30.17 1.78 -13.21
CA ARG A 132 28.92 2.53 -13.43
C ARG A 132 27.91 2.33 -12.29
N VAL A 133 27.78 1.11 -11.79
CA VAL A 133 26.86 0.82 -10.68
C VAL A 133 27.36 1.43 -9.37
N LEU A 134 28.66 1.37 -9.08
CA LEU A 134 29.24 2.02 -7.90
C LEU A 134 29.06 3.54 -7.94
N ALA A 135 29.29 4.19 -9.09
CA ALA A 135 29.02 5.61 -9.25
C ALA A 135 27.53 5.96 -9.04
N ALA A 136 26.62 5.11 -9.51
CA ALA A 136 25.19 5.28 -9.28
C ALA A 136 24.79 5.08 -7.81
N ILE A 137 25.44 4.18 -7.07
CA ILE A 137 25.22 3.99 -5.63
C ILE A 137 25.58 5.27 -4.87
N GLU A 138 26.75 5.84 -5.15
CA GLU A 138 27.19 7.12 -4.56
C GLU A 138 26.24 8.26 -4.91
N ALA A 139 25.90 8.41 -6.20
CA ALA A 139 25.02 9.50 -6.67
C ALA A 139 23.59 9.42 -6.11
N THR A 140 23.10 8.22 -5.81
CA THR A 140 21.74 8.01 -5.28
C THR A 140 21.70 7.95 -3.75
N GLY A 141 22.84 7.89 -3.06
CA GLY A 141 22.86 7.70 -1.61
C GLY A 141 22.25 6.37 -1.18
N TYR A 142 22.34 5.33 -2.03
CA TYR A 142 21.80 4.01 -1.75
C TYR A 142 22.50 3.41 -0.51
N SER A 143 21.74 3.24 0.57
CA SER A 143 22.22 2.59 1.78
C SER A 143 21.62 1.19 1.91
N ARG A 144 22.49 0.19 1.93
CA ARG A 144 22.10 -1.22 2.13
C ARG A 144 21.63 -1.39 3.58
N HIS A 145 20.35 -1.66 3.76
CA HIS A 145 19.87 -2.21 5.02
C HIS A 145 20.23 -3.68 5.10
N VAL A 146 21.35 -3.97 5.77
CA VAL A 146 21.60 -5.30 6.34
C VAL A 146 20.69 -5.46 7.55
N HIS A 147 19.84 -6.48 7.54
CA HIS A 147 19.05 -6.93 8.68
C HIS A 147 19.67 -8.21 9.22
#